data_AF-A0A9D4BKV5-F1
#
_entry.id   AF-A0A9D4BKV5-F1
#
_cell.length_a   1.000
_cell.length_b   1.000
_cell.length_c   1.000
_cell.angle_alpha   90.00
_cell.angle_beta   90.00
_cell.angle_gamma   90.00
#
_symmetry.space_group_name_H-M   'P 1'
#
loop_
_entity.id
_entity.type
_entity.pdbx_description
1 polymer ?
#
loop_
_entity_poly.entity_id
_entity_poly.type
_entity_poly.pdbx_seq_one_letter_code
_entity_poly.pdbx_strand_id
1 'polypeptide(L)'
;MFATNENDPRNPVALYKIYAQKRPANFCDVNDPFYLAPNTIMKQESESDHKESVQWFIRQKIGMNKLSKMLRMMATEAGLPVEKTPDQSFNSQAPGPKA
;
A
#
# COMPACT_ATOMS: atom_id res chain seq x y z
N MET A 1 -0.90 7.39 -26.81
CA MET A 1 -0.05 7.30 -25.60
C MET A 1 -0.29 8.57 -24.80
N PHE A 2 -0.72 8.49 -23.55
CA PHE A 2 -0.89 9.68 -22.72
C PHE A 2 0.49 10.23 -22.41
N ALA A 3 0.79 11.45 -22.87
CA ALA A 3 2.05 12.10 -22.59
C ALA A 3 2.09 12.44 -21.09
N THR A 4 2.67 11.56 -20.29
CA THR A 4 2.87 11.82 -18.87
C THR A 4 4.19 12.56 -18.72
N ASN A 5 4.10 13.85 -18.40
CA ASN A 5 5.27 14.67 -18.15
C ASN A 5 6.04 14.08 -16.96
N GLU A 6 7.34 13.78 -17.10
CA GLU A 6 8.09 13.03 -16.07
C GLU A 6 8.20 13.81 -14.76
N ASN A 7 8.10 15.14 -14.83
CA ASN A 7 8.14 16.04 -13.68
C ASN A 7 6.74 16.36 -13.11
N ASP A 8 5.67 15.79 -13.65
CA ASP A 8 4.34 15.97 -13.07
C ASP A 8 4.21 15.12 -11.79
N PRO A 9 3.99 15.73 -10.61
CA PRO A 9 3.81 14.99 -9.36
C PRO A 9 2.57 14.08 -9.37
N ARG A 10 1.66 14.25 -10.33
CA ARG A 10 0.49 13.39 -10.53
C ARG A 10 0.73 12.27 -11.55
N ASN A 11 1.95 12.17 -12.11
CA ASN A 11 2.30 11.12 -13.06
C ASN A 11 2.37 9.76 -12.33
N PRO A 12 1.44 8.83 -12.60
CA PRO A 12 1.39 7.55 -11.91
C PRO A 12 2.62 6.68 -12.22
N VAL A 13 3.21 6.84 -13.42
CA VAL A 13 4.40 6.08 -13.84
C VAL A 13 5.64 6.56 -13.09
N ALA A 14 5.80 7.87 -12.90
CA ALA A 14 6.91 8.43 -12.13
C ALA A 14 6.82 8.01 -10.66
N LEU A 15 5.62 8.10 -10.05
CA LEU A 15 5.36 7.62 -8.70
C LEU A 15 5.65 6.13 -8.53
N TYR A 16 5.24 5.31 -9.50
CA TYR A 16 5.56 3.88 -9.52
C TYR A 16 7.07 3.64 -9.52
N LYS A 17 7.83 4.32 -10.38
CA LYS A 17 9.30 4.16 -10.46
C LYS A 17 9.97 4.53 -9.13
N ILE A 18 9.56 5.64 -8.50
CA ILE A 18 10.08 6.07 -7.19
C ILE A 18 9.76 5.03 -6.12
N TYR A 19 8.53 4.51 -6.10
CA TYR A 19 8.13 3.47 -5.17
C TYR A 19 8.97 2.20 -5.37
N ALA A 20 9.11 1.72 -6.61
CA ALA A 20 9.89 0.55 -6.96
C ALA A 20 11.37 0.67 -6.57
N GLN A 21 11.99 1.85 -6.73
CA GLN A 21 13.37 2.10 -6.28
C GLN A 21 13.55 2.03 -4.76
N LYS A 22 12.52 2.38 -4.00
CA LYS A 22 12.51 2.29 -2.53
C LYS A 22 12.14 0.90 -2.03
N ARG A 23 11.73 -0.02 -2.92
CA ARG A 23 11.46 -1.39 -2.52
C ARG A 23 12.79 -2.08 -2.21
N PRO A 24 12.83 -2.87 -1.14
CA PRO A 24 13.97 -3.74 -0.88
C PRO A 24 14.14 -4.77 -2.02
N ALA A 25 15.39 -5.11 -2.33
CA ALA A 25 15.71 -5.96 -3.49
C ALA A 25 15.06 -7.36 -3.42
N ASN A 26 14.83 -7.88 -2.21
CA ASN A 26 14.21 -9.18 -1.95
C ASN A 26 12.67 -9.18 -2.02
N PHE A 27 12.03 -8.09 -2.47
CA PHE A 27 10.57 -7.97 -2.60
C PHE A 27 10.16 -7.48 -3.99
N CYS A 28 10.98 -7.74 -5.02
CA CYS A 28 10.74 -7.29 -6.38
C CYS A 28 10.33 -8.42 -7.34
N ASP A 29 9.96 -9.61 -6.83
CA ASP A 29 9.45 -10.70 -7.65
C ASP A 29 8.04 -10.38 -8.18
N VAL A 30 7.68 -10.94 -9.33
CA VAL A 30 6.34 -10.79 -9.93
C VAL A 30 5.23 -11.31 -9.01
N ASN A 31 5.54 -12.26 -8.14
CA ASN A 31 4.61 -12.85 -7.18
C ASN A 31 4.55 -12.06 -5.85
N ASP A 32 5.44 -11.10 -5.63
CA ASP A 32 5.44 -10.32 -4.40
C ASP A 32 4.31 -9.28 -4.41
N PRO A 33 3.62 -9.07 -3.26
CA PRO A 33 2.56 -8.08 -3.16
C PRO A 33 3.05 -6.69 -3.55
N PHE A 34 2.31 -6.00 -4.43
CA PHE A 34 2.70 -4.66 -4.86
C PHE A 34 2.72 -3.65 -3.69
N TYR A 35 1.68 -3.66 -2.85
CA TYR A 35 1.64 -2.85 -1.64
C TYR A 35 2.10 -3.66 -0.43
N LEU A 36 3.32 -3.38 0.05
CA LEU A 36 3.87 -4.01 1.25
C LEU A 36 3.30 -3.37 2.52
N ALA A 37 2.89 -4.20 3.48
CA ALA A 37 2.40 -3.73 4.77
C ALA A 37 3.52 -3.12 5.62
N PRO A 38 3.26 -2.00 6.32
CA PRO A 38 4.25 -1.41 7.22
C PRO A 38 4.51 -2.34 8.41
N ASN A 39 5.77 -2.42 8.84
CA ASN A 39 6.16 -3.19 10.01
C ASN A 39 5.79 -2.43 11.29
N THR A 40 4.71 -2.85 11.96
CA THR A 40 4.25 -2.21 13.21
C THR A 40 4.91 -2.80 14.47
N ILE A 41 5.73 -3.84 14.32
CA ILE A 41 6.40 -4.54 15.42
C ILE A 41 7.73 -3.85 15.79
N MET A 42 8.14 -2.80 15.08
CA MET A 42 9.33 -1.99 15.38
C MET A 42 9.17 -1.11 16.63
N LYS A 43 8.54 -1.64 17.69
CA LYS A 43 8.61 -1.08 19.03
C LYS A 43 9.85 -1.63 19.71
N GLN A 44 10.67 -0.68 20.15
CA GLN A 44 11.92 -0.82 20.90
C GLN A 44 13.13 -1.16 20.05
N GLU A 45 13.73 -0.09 19.53
CA GLU A 45 15.18 0.02 19.45
C GLU A 45 15.75 -0.35 20.84
N SER A 46 16.25 -1.57 20.98
CA SER A 46 17.45 -1.76 21.78
C SER A 46 18.58 -1.17 20.94
N GLU A 47 19.14 -0.05 21.40
CA GLU A 47 20.20 0.76 20.77
C GLU A 47 21.51 0.00 20.45
N SER A 48 21.52 -1.34 20.59
CA SER A 48 22.72 -2.17 20.62
C SER A 48 22.97 -3.02 19.38
N ASP A 49 22.03 -3.19 18.46
CA ASP A 49 22.23 -4.11 17.33
C ASP A 49 22.49 -3.38 16.02
N HIS A 50 23.78 -3.27 15.74
CA HIS A 50 24.43 -3.01 14.46
C HIS A 50 23.52 -3.08 13.21
N LYS A 51 23.30 -1.90 12.60
CA LYS A 51 23.48 -1.65 11.16
C LYS A 51 22.98 -2.72 10.17
N GLU A 52 21.85 -3.36 10.43
CA GLU A 52 21.04 -3.96 9.38
C GLU A 52 19.81 -3.08 9.18
N SER A 53 19.55 -2.77 7.91
CA SER A 53 18.49 -1.86 7.48
C SER A 53 17.18 -2.12 8.23
N VAL A 54 16.76 -1.17 9.06
CA VAL A 54 15.47 -1.19 9.76
C VAL A 54 14.38 -1.39 8.71
N GLN A 55 13.86 -2.61 8.60
CA GLN A 55 12.92 -2.99 7.55
C GLN A 55 11.53 -2.45 7.90
N TRP A 56 11.16 -1.31 7.28
CA TRP A 56 9.90 -0.59 7.54
C TRP A 56 8.64 -1.33 7.06
N PHE A 57 8.77 -2.49 6.43
CA PHE A 57 7.68 -3.24 5.81
C PHE A 57 7.84 -4.75 6.02
N ILE A 58 6.75 -5.49 5.90
CA ILE A 58 6.70 -6.96 5.98
C ILE A 58 6.25 -7.55 4.64
N ARG A 59 6.52 -8.84 4.41
CA ARG A 59 6.14 -9.58 3.18
C ARG A 59 4.66 -9.95 3.16
N GLN A 60 3.81 -8.96 3.38
CA GLN A 60 2.36 -9.11 3.37
C GLN A 60 1.74 -7.99 2.55
N LYS A 61 0.68 -8.33 1.82
CA LYS A 61 -0.13 -7.33 1.13
C LYS A 61 -0.82 -6.43 2.15
N ILE A 62 -0.89 -5.14 1.89
CA ILE A 62 -1.78 -4.26 2.66
C ILE A 62 -3.22 -4.72 2.42
N GLY A 63 -3.96 -4.98 3.50
CA GLY A 63 -5.38 -5.32 3.42
C GLY A 63 -6.21 -4.16 2.86
N MET A 64 -7.26 -4.47 2.09
CA MET A 64 -8.13 -3.46 1.47
C MET A 64 -8.70 -2.47 2.49
N ASN A 65 -9.14 -2.96 3.65
CA ASN A 65 -9.65 -2.11 4.74
C ASN A 65 -8.60 -1.10 5.24
N LYS A 66 -7.33 -1.51 5.26
CA LYS A 66 -6.22 -0.64 5.68
C LYS A 66 -5.90 0.40 4.60
N LEU A 67 -5.89 0.01 3.32
CA LEU A 67 -5.76 0.96 2.20
C LEU A 67 -6.88 2.01 2.23
N SER A 68 -8.13 1.58 2.37
CA SER A 68 -9.28 2.47 2.48
C SER A 68 -9.16 3.41 3.66
N LYS A 69 -8.69 2.93 4.82
CA LYS A 69 -8.45 3.78 6.00
C LYS A 69 -7.36 4.81 5.75
N MET A 70 -6.23 4.42 5.15
CA MET A 70 -5.13 5.34 4.82
C MET A 70 -5.58 6.41 3.83
N LEU A 71 -6.32 6.04 2.78
CA LEU A 71 -6.85 6.98 1.80
C LEU A 71 -7.80 7.99 2.45
N ARG A 72 -8.70 7.53 3.34
CA ARG A 72 -9.61 8.41 4.08
C ARG A 72 -8.84 9.41 4.95
N MET A 73 -7.82 8.95 5.67
CA MET A 73 -6.97 9.83 6.47
C MET A 73 -6.29 10.89 5.59
N MET A 74 -5.64 10.48 4.49
CA MET A 74 -4.98 11.42 3.57
C MET A 74 -5.96 12.44 2.98
N ALA A 75 -7.17 12.00 2.62
CA ALA A 75 -8.20 12.89 2.11
C ALA A 75 -8.68 13.90 3.17
N THR A 76 -8.87 13.46 4.42
CA THR A 76 -9.21 14.35 5.53
C THR A 76 -8.14 15.41 5.78
N GLU A 77 -6.86 15.01 5.86
CA GLU A 77 -5.75 15.94 6.06
C GLU A 77 -5.58 16.92 4.88
N ALA A 78 -5.93 16.49 3.67
CA ALA A 78 -5.93 17.34 2.48
C ALA A 78 -7.18 18.24 2.37
N GLY A 79 -8.11 18.20 3.32
CA GLY A 79 -9.37 18.96 3.28
C GLY A 79 -10.34 18.50 2.18
N LEU A 80 -10.18 17.28 1.67
CA LEU A 80 -11.04 16.71 0.65
C LEU A 80 -12.32 16.12 1.27
N PRO A 81 -13.48 16.21 0.58
CA PRO A 81 -14.71 15.58 1.04
C PRO A 81 -14.53 14.05 1.04
N VAL A 82 -14.55 13.45 2.22
CA VAL A 82 -14.47 12.00 2.38
C VAL A 82 -15.87 11.41 2.30
N GLU A 83 -16.33 11.10 1.09
CA GLU A 83 -17.56 10.36 0.92
C GLU A 83 -17.40 8.94 1.51
N LYS A 84 -18.41 8.45 2.22
CA LYS A 84 -18.41 7.08 2.70
C LYS A 84 -18.56 6.18 1.47
N THR A 85 -17.47 5.58 1.00
CA THR A 85 -17.56 4.49 0.01
C THR A 85 -18.59 3.48 0.51
N PRO A 86 -19.57 3.07 -0.32
CA PRO A 86 -20.54 2.06 0.07
C PRO A 86 -19.80 0.80 0.54
N ASP A 87 -20.31 0.23 1.61
CA ASP A 87 -19.79 -0.99 2.23
C ASP A 87 -19.57 -2.08 1.16
N GLN A 88 -18.35 -2.62 1.08
CA GLN A 88 -18.01 -3.70 0.15
C GLN A 88 -18.50 -5.08 0.63
N SER A 89 -19.52 -5.13 1.49
CA SER A 89 -20.29 -6.35 1.78
C SER A 89 -21.02 -6.94 0.57
N PHE A 90 -20.89 -6.32 -0.62
CA PHE A 90 -21.52 -6.74 -1.87
C PHE A 90 -20.81 -7.84 -2.69
N ASN A 91 -19.82 -8.57 -2.16
CA ASN A 91 -19.23 -9.70 -2.90
C ASN A 91 -19.02 -10.97 -2.07
N SER A 92 -20.07 -11.43 -1.40
CA SER A 92 -20.16 -12.78 -0.86
C SER A 92 -21.53 -13.41 -1.11
N GLN A 93 -21.98 -13.39 -2.37
CA GLN A 93 -23.13 -14.19 -2.79
C GLN A 93 -22.84 -14.85 -4.13
N ALA A 94 -21.99 -15.87 -4.10
CA ALA A 94 -22.02 -16.93 -5.09
C ALA A 94 -23.18 -17.88 -4.71
N PRO A 95 -24.19 -18.12 -5.55
CA PRO A 95 -25.15 -19.17 -5.29
C PRO A 95 -24.43 -20.52 -5.44
N GLY A 96 -24.24 -21.22 -4.31
CA GLY A 96 -23.81 -22.61 -4.33
C GLY A 96 -24.81 -23.48 -5.09
N PRO A 97 -24.37 -24.57 -5.74
CA PRO A 97 -25.25 -25.42 -6.51
C PRO A 97 -26.25 -26.08 -5.56
N LYS A 98 -27.55 -26.01 -5.91
CA LYS A 98 -28.58 -26.80 -5.25
C LYS A 98 -28.35 -28.26 -5.66
N ALA A 99 -28.20 -29.13 -4.65
CA ALA A 99 -28.29 -30.57 -4.81
C ALA A 99 -29.75 -30.99 -5.08
#